data_AF-Q4T463-F1
#
_entry.id   AF-Q4T463-F1
#
_cell.length_a   1.000
_cell.length_b   1.000
_cell.length_c   1.000
_cell.angle_alpha   90.00
_cell.angle_beta   90.00
_cell.angle_gamma   90.00
#
_symmetry.space_group_name_H-M   'P 1'
#
loop_
_entity.id
_entity.type
_entity.pdbx_description
1 polymer ?
#
loop_
_entity_poly.entity_id
_entity_poly.type
_entity_poly.pdbx_seq_one_letter_code
_entity_poly.pdbx_strand_id
1 'polypeptide(L)'
;MSGLLFKRSTFLLPTMERLHFVFSKISQTLTAGWDEMECHKVFKFLCELTNLQNKIEAVLTERPWLKWPEELQIRLYCRHVLLDHWPNRSDRQLWLNLLLRPWPLVSQARLLFILYGPSYLDVTPQEWHVENVAGLLLLCEGSLCYTVLASKALNGQLFEVSRLLVHVVLMCQNEHQISWVVKMVHQIYSLLRTAAEKLRFIQHLENMFTLVTMDMMQFSVI
;
A
#
# COMPACT_ATOMS: atom_id res chain seq x y z
N MET A 1 -3.04 -12.28 -31.34
CA MET A 1 -2.20 -11.20 -31.92
C MET A 1 -1.67 -10.21 -30.87
N SER A 2 -2.31 -10.09 -29.71
CA SER A 2 -1.95 -9.20 -28.59
C SER A 2 -0.60 -9.50 -27.91
N GLY A 3 -0.19 -10.76 -27.79
CA GLY A 3 1.08 -11.14 -27.16
C GLY A 3 2.35 -10.77 -27.94
N LEU A 4 2.25 -10.60 -29.27
CA LEU A 4 3.41 -10.25 -30.12
C LEU A 4 3.75 -8.76 -30.05
N LEU A 5 2.74 -7.91 -29.81
CA LEU A 5 2.90 -6.47 -29.60
C LEU A 5 3.56 -6.20 -28.25
N PHE A 6 3.14 -6.92 -27.19
CA PHE A 6 3.73 -6.85 -25.86
C PHE A 6 5.24 -7.15 -25.87
N LYS A 7 5.65 -8.16 -26.65
CA LYS A 7 7.04 -8.58 -26.82
C LYS A 7 7.89 -7.56 -27.59
N ARG A 8 7.30 -6.68 -28.41
CA ARG A 8 8.01 -5.63 -29.14
C ARG A 8 8.16 -4.35 -28.34
N SER A 9 7.21 -4.03 -27.47
CA SER A 9 7.25 -2.84 -26.60
C SER A 9 8.23 -2.94 -25.43
N THR A 10 8.63 -4.15 -25.01
CA THR A 10 9.65 -4.35 -23.96
C THR A 10 11.09 -4.16 -24.44
N PHE A 11 11.35 -4.15 -25.76
CA PHE A 11 12.69 -4.09 -26.34
C PHE A 11 13.15 -2.69 -26.77
N LEU A 12 12.29 -1.66 -26.69
CA LEU A 12 12.62 -0.32 -27.14
C LEU A 12 12.66 0.68 -25.97
N LEU A 13 13.87 1.21 -25.74
CA LEU A 13 14.15 2.64 -25.45
C LEU A 13 14.12 3.10 -23.97
N PRO A 14 14.83 4.21 -23.60
CA PRO A 14 15.83 4.17 -22.52
C PRO A 14 15.70 5.27 -21.44
N THR A 15 14.54 5.46 -20.80
CA THR A 15 14.44 6.31 -19.57
C THR A 15 13.43 5.76 -18.56
N MET A 16 13.92 5.25 -17.43
CA MET A 16 13.17 4.42 -16.46
C MET A 16 11.83 5.02 -15.98
N GLU A 17 11.75 6.31 -15.65
CA GLU A 17 10.53 6.87 -15.05
C GLU A 17 9.37 7.05 -16.05
N ARG A 18 9.67 7.48 -17.29
CA ARG A 18 8.65 7.60 -18.35
C ARG A 18 8.22 6.23 -18.88
N LEU A 19 9.12 5.25 -18.84
CA LEU A 19 8.82 3.86 -19.21
C LEU A 19 7.80 3.22 -18.28
N HIS A 20 7.92 3.45 -16.97
CA HIS A 20 7.00 2.87 -15.99
C HIS A 20 5.58 3.43 -16.16
N PHE A 21 5.44 4.73 -16.40
CA PHE A 21 4.15 5.36 -16.67
C PHE A 21 3.49 4.90 -17.99
N VAL A 22 4.28 4.76 -19.07
CA VAL A 22 3.77 4.26 -20.35
C VAL A 22 3.40 2.78 -20.25
N PHE A 23 4.22 1.96 -19.59
CA PHE A 23 3.95 0.55 -19.37
C PHE A 23 2.74 0.32 -18.47
N SER A 24 2.58 1.14 -17.44
CA SER A 24 1.41 1.22 -16.57
C SER A 24 0.13 1.48 -17.36
N LYS A 25 0.11 2.53 -18.19
CA LYS A 25 -1.05 2.90 -18.99
C LYS A 25 -1.37 1.89 -20.08
N ILE A 26 -0.35 1.30 -20.71
CA ILE A 26 -0.51 0.22 -21.68
C ILE A 26 -1.05 -1.03 -20.99
N SER A 27 -0.55 -1.40 -19.82
CA SER A 27 -1.03 -2.55 -19.06
C SER A 27 -2.49 -2.36 -18.64
N GLN A 28 -2.86 -1.20 -18.09
CA GLN A 28 -4.26 -0.86 -17.79
C GLN A 28 -5.18 -0.98 -19.03
N THR A 29 -4.73 -0.48 -20.18
CA THR A 29 -5.53 -0.48 -21.42
C THR A 29 -5.63 -1.88 -22.03
N LEU A 30 -4.56 -2.67 -21.96
CA LEU A 30 -4.51 -4.02 -22.51
C LEU A 30 -5.24 -5.05 -21.65
N THR A 31 -5.31 -4.83 -20.33
CA THR A 31 -5.87 -5.78 -19.34
C THR A 31 -7.29 -5.44 -18.89
N ALA A 32 -7.88 -4.35 -19.39
CA ALA A 32 -9.26 -4.00 -19.11
C ALA A 32 -10.20 -5.13 -19.58
N GLY A 33 -10.90 -5.78 -18.64
CA GLY A 33 -11.85 -6.86 -18.92
C GLY A 33 -11.25 -8.26 -18.96
N TRP A 34 -9.99 -8.45 -18.57
CA TRP A 34 -9.39 -9.78 -18.47
C TRP A 34 -9.96 -10.59 -17.31
N ASP A 35 -10.07 -11.89 -17.53
CA ASP A 35 -10.39 -12.82 -16.45
C ASP A 35 -9.17 -13.15 -15.57
N GLU A 36 -9.40 -13.77 -14.42
CA GLU A 36 -8.34 -14.11 -13.47
C GLU A 36 -7.25 -15.02 -14.07
N MET A 37 -7.59 -15.89 -15.04
CA MET A 37 -6.62 -16.78 -15.69
C MET A 37 -5.68 -16.03 -16.62
N GLU A 38 -6.18 -15.02 -17.34
CA GLU A 38 -5.37 -14.15 -18.19
C GLU A 38 -4.39 -13.31 -17.36
N CYS A 39 -4.84 -12.77 -16.23
CA CYS A 39 -3.99 -12.08 -15.26
C CYS A 39 -2.87 -12.99 -14.71
N HIS A 40 -3.19 -14.24 -14.35
CA HIS A 40 -2.19 -15.23 -13.92
C HIS A 40 -1.14 -15.50 -15.02
N LYS A 41 -1.56 -15.66 -16.29
CA LYS A 41 -0.64 -15.92 -17.41
C LYS A 41 0.34 -14.77 -17.62
N VAL A 42 -0.14 -13.53 -17.56
CA VAL A 42 0.72 -12.35 -17.72
C VAL A 42 1.61 -12.14 -16.52
N PHE A 43 1.11 -12.35 -15.31
CA PHE A 43 1.96 -12.33 -14.12
C PHE A 43 3.11 -13.34 -14.23
N LYS A 44 2.81 -14.57 -14.67
CA LYS A 44 3.83 -15.61 -14.90
C LYS A 44 4.85 -15.17 -15.95
N PHE A 45 4.38 -14.67 -17.10
CA PHE A 45 5.26 -14.16 -18.16
C PHE A 45 6.18 -13.03 -17.67
N LEU A 46 5.64 -12.06 -16.92
CA LEU A 46 6.41 -10.95 -16.34
C LEU A 46 7.45 -11.45 -15.34
N CYS A 47 7.07 -12.40 -14.48
CA CYS A 47 7.99 -13.03 -13.52
C CYS A 47 9.15 -13.75 -14.21
N GLU A 48 8.85 -14.51 -15.27
CA GLU A 48 9.86 -15.23 -16.07
C GLU A 48 10.79 -14.26 -16.81
N LEU A 49 10.25 -13.22 -17.44
CA LEU A 49 11.02 -12.24 -18.21
C LEU A 49 12.00 -11.46 -17.32
N THR A 50 11.58 -11.10 -16.11
CA THR A 50 12.37 -10.24 -15.20
C THR A 50 13.15 -11.01 -14.15
N ASN A 51 12.99 -12.34 -14.13
CA ASN A 51 13.49 -13.24 -13.11
C ASN A 51 13.07 -12.80 -11.69
N LEU A 52 11.83 -12.29 -11.57
CA LEU A 52 11.35 -11.60 -10.36
C LEU A 52 11.34 -12.52 -9.15
N GLN A 53 10.87 -13.76 -9.31
CA GLN A 53 10.78 -14.72 -8.21
C GLN A 53 12.14 -15.00 -7.60
N ASN A 54 13.17 -15.27 -8.41
CA ASN A 54 14.52 -15.52 -7.91
C ASN A 54 15.13 -14.28 -7.24
N LYS A 55 14.84 -13.07 -7.75
CA LYS A 55 15.28 -11.81 -7.10
C LYS A 55 14.64 -11.63 -5.74
N ILE A 56 13.33 -11.88 -5.63
CA ILE A 56 12.60 -11.83 -4.37
C ILE A 56 13.15 -12.88 -3.41
N GLU A 57 13.34 -14.13 -3.84
CA GLU A 57 13.92 -15.19 -3.02
C GLU A 57 15.31 -14.82 -2.48
N ALA A 58 16.18 -14.29 -3.35
CA ALA A 58 17.54 -13.89 -2.99
C ALA A 58 17.58 -12.75 -1.98
N VAL A 59 16.53 -11.94 -1.89
CA VAL A 59 16.38 -10.90 -0.88
C VAL A 59 15.73 -11.45 0.38
N LEU A 60 14.72 -12.30 0.26
CA LEU A 60 13.97 -12.87 1.39
C LEU A 60 14.76 -13.90 2.20
N THR A 61 15.78 -14.52 1.62
CA THR A 61 16.67 -15.49 2.30
C THR A 61 17.82 -14.82 3.04
N GLU A 62 18.18 -13.59 2.67
CA GLU A 62 19.29 -12.86 3.26
C GLU A 62 18.90 -12.12 4.53
N ARG A 63 19.88 -11.58 5.24
CA ARG A 63 19.58 -10.60 6.29
C ARG A 63 18.92 -9.36 5.67
N PRO A 64 17.88 -8.80 6.32
CA PRO A 64 17.31 -7.52 5.90
C PRO A 64 18.41 -6.48 5.69
N TRP A 65 18.20 -5.55 4.75
CA TRP A 65 19.09 -4.41 4.50
C TRP A 65 20.42 -4.75 3.81
N LEU A 66 20.85 -6.01 3.79
CA LEU A 66 22.13 -6.41 3.17
C LEU A 66 22.10 -6.24 1.64
N LYS A 67 20.94 -6.48 1.04
CA LYS A 67 20.67 -6.33 -0.40
C LYS A 67 19.69 -5.18 -0.64
N TRP A 68 19.93 -4.03 0.00
CA TRP A 68 19.05 -2.87 -0.11
C TRP A 68 18.84 -2.37 -1.55
N PRO A 69 19.86 -2.31 -2.42
CA PRO A 69 19.66 -1.93 -3.82
C PRO A 69 18.67 -2.85 -4.55
N GLU A 70 18.76 -4.16 -4.29
CA GLU A 70 17.86 -5.16 -4.85
C GLU A 70 16.46 -5.08 -4.24
N GLU A 71 16.34 -4.86 -2.92
CA GLU A 71 15.08 -4.57 -2.23
C GLU A 71 14.37 -3.37 -2.87
N LEU A 72 15.11 -2.28 -3.12
CA LEU A 72 14.59 -1.07 -3.75
C LEU A 72 14.17 -1.33 -5.20
N GLN A 73 14.98 -2.06 -5.99
CA GLN A 73 14.62 -2.43 -7.36
C GLN A 73 13.34 -3.28 -7.41
N ILE A 74 13.20 -4.26 -6.51
CA ILE A 74 11.99 -5.07 -6.38
C ILE A 74 10.81 -4.20 -6.00
N ARG A 75 10.97 -3.29 -5.03
CA ARG A 75 9.93 -2.34 -4.63
C ARG A 75 9.45 -1.53 -5.83
N LEU A 76 10.36 -0.84 -6.52
CA LEU A 76 10.03 0.03 -7.64
C LEU A 76 9.35 -0.75 -8.76
N TYR A 77 9.88 -1.92 -9.10
CA TYR A 77 9.26 -2.77 -10.13
C TYR A 77 7.87 -3.24 -9.72
N CYS A 78 7.72 -3.90 -8.58
CA CYS A 78 6.43 -4.42 -8.14
C CYS A 78 5.39 -3.31 -7.97
N ARG A 79 5.76 -2.17 -7.39
CA ARG A 79 4.85 -1.05 -7.24
C ARG A 79 4.47 -0.40 -8.55
N HIS A 80 5.45 -0.04 -9.38
CA HIS A 80 5.21 0.69 -10.64
C HIS A 80 4.94 -0.20 -11.86
N VAL A 81 4.85 -1.51 -11.71
CA VAL A 81 4.49 -2.40 -12.81
C VAL A 81 3.27 -3.23 -12.44
N LEU A 82 3.20 -3.69 -11.18
CA LEU A 82 2.20 -4.67 -10.76
C LEU A 82 1.12 -4.11 -9.84
N LEU A 83 1.34 -3.04 -9.06
CA LEU A 83 0.43 -2.69 -7.94
C LEU A 83 -0.22 -1.30 -8.02
N ASP A 84 0.55 -0.24 -8.26
CA ASP A 84 0.08 1.15 -8.07
C ASP A 84 -0.90 1.61 -9.15
N HIS A 85 -1.00 0.85 -10.24
CA HIS A 85 -1.67 1.27 -11.46
C HIS A 85 -3.12 0.80 -11.56
N TRP A 86 -3.58 -0.04 -10.65
CA TRP A 86 -4.95 -0.52 -10.71
C TRP A 86 -5.89 0.48 -10.03
N PRO A 87 -6.89 1.02 -10.76
CA PRO A 87 -7.89 1.92 -10.16
C PRO A 87 -8.88 1.17 -9.27
N ASN A 88 -9.05 -0.14 -9.49
CA ASN A 88 -9.94 -1.00 -8.73
C ASN A 88 -9.17 -1.77 -7.63
N ARG A 89 -9.73 -1.81 -6.43
CA ARG A 89 -9.18 -2.55 -5.28
C ARG A 89 -9.08 -4.04 -5.57
N SER A 90 -10.08 -4.62 -6.23
CA SER A 90 -10.11 -6.05 -6.52
C SER A 90 -8.94 -6.48 -7.40
N ASP A 91 -8.60 -5.68 -8.41
CA ASP A 91 -7.48 -5.96 -9.30
C ASP A 91 -6.16 -5.83 -8.55
N ARG A 92 -5.96 -4.74 -7.79
CA ARG A 92 -4.76 -4.58 -6.95
C ARG A 92 -4.60 -5.74 -5.96
N GLN A 93 -5.69 -6.20 -5.35
CA GLN A 93 -5.70 -7.32 -4.43
C GLN A 93 -5.34 -8.64 -5.13
N LEU A 94 -5.85 -8.87 -6.34
CA LEU A 94 -5.49 -10.02 -7.17
C LEU A 94 -3.99 -10.04 -7.45
N TRP A 95 -3.41 -8.92 -7.91
CA TRP A 95 -1.97 -8.83 -8.20
C TRP A 95 -1.09 -8.97 -6.96
N LEU A 96 -1.52 -8.40 -5.83
CA LEU A 96 -0.83 -8.58 -4.55
C LEU A 96 -0.88 -10.05 -4.11
N ASN A 97 -2.03 -10.71 -4.23
CA ASN A 97 -2.19 -12.12 -3.91
C ASN A 97 -1.29 -12.99 -4.79
N LEU A 98 -1.22 -12.71 -6.10
CA LEU A 98 -0.31 -13.39 -7.03
C LEU A 98 1.15 -13.26 -6.61
N LEU A 99 1.55 -12.08 -6.15
CA LEU A 99 2.92 -11.80 -5.70
C LEU A 99 3.27 -12.51 -4.38
N LEU A 100 2.32 -12.61 -3.46
CA LEU A 100 2.51 -13.20 -2.13
C LEU A 100 2.36 -14.73 -2.11
N ARG A 101 1.46 -15.29 -2.92
CA ARG A 101 1.10 -16.72 -2.96
C ARG A 101 2.28 -17.70 -3.04
N PRO A 102 3.40 -17.41 -3.74
CA PRO A 102 4.55 -18.32 -3.78
C PRO A 102 5.30 -18.47 -2.46
N TRP A 103 5.08 -17.58 -1.49
CA TRP A 103 5.92 -17.46 -0.30
C TRP A 103 5.19 -17.94 0.97
N PRO A 104 5.90 -18.51 1.95
CA PRO A 104 5.34 -18.78 3.28
C PRO A 104 5.01 -17.48 4.03
N LEU A 105 4.14 -17.54 5.04
CA LEU A 105 3.56 -16.37 5.71
C LEU A 105 4.60 -15.35 6.22
N VAL A 106 5.72 -15.81 6.79
CA VAL A 106 6.80 -14.91 7.29
C VAL A 106 7.46 -14.16 6.13
N SER A 107 7.72 -14.85 5.03
CA SER A 107 8.27 -14.29 3.81
C SER A 107 7.29 -13.32 3.12
N GLN A 108 5.97 -13.60 3.18
CA GLN A 108 4.94 -12.67 2.74
C GLN A 108 4.97 -11.37 3.55
N ALA A 109 5.04 -11.45 4.88
CA ALA A 109 5.13 -10.28 5.75
C ALA A 109 6.39 -9.45 5.46
N ARG A 110 7.53 -10.12 5.26
CA ARG A 110 8.78 -9.45 4.87
C ARG A 110 8.68 -8.82 3.48
N LEU A 111 8.06 -9.48 2.51
CA LEU A 111 7.85 -8.92 1.19
C LEU A 111 6.94 -7.69 1.25
N LEU A 112 5.88 -7.72 2.04
CA LEU A 112 5.05 -6.54 2.31
C LEU A 112 5.86 -5.40 2.92
N PHE A 113 6.77 -5.70 3.85
CA PHE A 113 7.71 -4.73 4.40
C PHE A 113 8.65 -4.16 3.32
N ILE A 114 9.16 -4.99 2.41
CA ILE A 114 10.00 -4.52 1.30
C ILE A 114 9.20 -3.61 0.37
N LEU A 115 7.93 -3.91 0.10
CA LEU A 115 7.10 -3.14 -0.83
C LEU A 115 6.57 -1.82 -0.26
N TYR A 116 6.20 -1.81 1.03
CA TYR A 116 5.49 -0.69 1.67
C TYR A 116 6.23 -0.10 2.88
N GLY A 117 7.35 -0.67 3.29
CA GLY A 117 8.18 -0.15 4.36
C GLY A 117 8.90 1.15 3.96
N PRO A 118 9.56 1.82 4.93
CA PRO A 118 10.30 3.06 4.69
C PRO A 118 11.41 2.90 3.65
N SER A 119 11.73 3.98 2.95
CA SER A 119 12.65 4.00 1.79
C SER A 119 14.09 4.36 2.14
N TYR A 120 14.36 4.78 3.37
CA TYR A 120 15.66 5.30 3.78
C TYR A 120 16.13 4.72 5.12
N LEU A 121 17.42 4.43 5.20
CA LEU A 121 18.17 4.15 6.44
C LEU A 121 18.66 5.47 7.00
N ASP A 122 17.92 6.07 7.92
CA ASP A 122 18.60 6.77 9.00
C ASP A 122 18.78 5.76 10.15
N VAL A 123 19.78 5.94 11.01
CA VAL A 123 20.31 4.92 11.95
C VAL A 123 19.33 4.54 13.09
N THR A 124 18.09 5.00 13.00
CA THR A 124 16.95 4.56 13.81
C THR A 124 15.90 3.99 12.85
N PRO A 125 15.19 2.89 13.19
CA PRO A 125 14.06 2.46 12.37
C PRO A 125 13.09 3.64 12.29
N GLN A 126 13.07 4.34 11.16
CA GLN A 126 12.17 5.46 10.99
C GLN A 126 10.75 4.88 11.05
N GLU A 127 9.90 5.47 11.87
CA GLU A 127 8.51 5.04 11.98
C GLU A 127 7.91 4.96 10.58
N TRP A 128 7.12 3.92 10.32
CA TRP A 128 6.42 3.80 9.04
C TRP A 128 5.70 5.12 8.76
N HIS A 129 5.87 5.64 7.54
CA HIS A 129 5.05 6.74 7.05
C HIS A 129 3.58 6.40 7.33
N VAL A 130 2.86 7.35 7.93
CA VAL A 130 1.51 7.13 8.45
C VAL A 130 0.56 6.70 7.32
N GLU A 131 0.84 7.12 6.08
CA GLU A 131 0.20 6.70 4.84
C GLU A 131 0.38 5.21 4.55
N ASN A 132 1.58 4.67 4.78
CA ASN A 132 1.85 3.24 4.57
C ASN A 132 1.17 2.39 5.64
N VAL A 133 1.12 2.87 6.88
CA VAL A 133 0.35 2.21 7.95
C VAL A 133 -1.14 2.29 7.66
N ALA A 134 -1.65 3.44 7.24
CA ALA A 134 -3.04 3.63 6.85
C ALA A 134 -3.44 2.74 5.66
N GLY A 135 -2.58 2.66 4.65
CA GLY A 135 -2.77 1.78 3.50
C GLY A 135 -2.83 0.31 3.91
N LEU A 136 -1.93 -0.13 4.79
CA LEU A 136 -1.97 -1.49 5.34
C LEU A 136 -3.25 -1.72 6.15
N LEU A 137 -3.66 -0.78 7.01
CA LEU A 137 -4.88 -0.86 7.80
C LEU A 137 -6.15 -0.88 6.96
N LEU A 138 -6.15 -0.25 5.78
CA LEU A 138 -7.26 -0.29 4.81
C LEU A 138 -7.28 -1.61 4.01
N LEU A 139 -6.12 -2.23 3.81
CA LEU A 139 -5.99 -3.55 3.17
C LEU A 139 -6.38 -4.68 4.14
N CYS A 140 -5.98 -4.58 5.40
CA CYS A 140 -6.38 -5.48 6.47
C CYS A 140 -7.86 -5.25 6.80
N GLU A 141 -8.72 -6.21 6.49
CA GLU A 141 -10.15 -6.13 6.75
C GLU A 141 -10.48 -5.75 8.22
N GLY A 142 -11.66 -5.17 8.42
CA GLY A 142 -12.15 -4.48 9.63
C GLY A 142 -11.62 -4.91 11.00
N SER A 143 -11.49 -6.22 11.25
CA SER A 143 -11.17 -6.77 12.57
C SER A 143 -9.75 -6.45 13.05
N LEU A 144 -8.74 -6.52 12.18
CA LEU A 144 -7.36 -6.25 12.57
C LEU A 144 -7.15 -4.75 12.78
N CYS A 145 -7.69 -3.93 11.87
CA CYS A 145 -7.62 -2.48 11.97
C CYS A 145 -8.28 -1.98 13.26
N TYR A 146 -9.48 -2.46 13.57
CA TYR A 146 -10.16 -2.16 14.83
C TYR A 146 -9.32 -2.58 16.04
N THR A 147 -8.77 -3.79 16.06
CA THR A 147 -8.00 -4.30 17.21
C THR A 147 -6.77 -3.43 17.51
N VAL A 148 -6.03 -3.04 16.46
CA VAL A 148 -4.84 -2.18 16.59
C VAL A 148 -5.22 -0.79 17.12
N LEU A 149 -6.24 -0.16 16.52
CA LEU A 149 -6.66 1.18 16.91
C LEU A 149 -7.31 1.20 18.31
N ALA A 150 -8.12 0.19 18.64
CA ALA A 150 -8.74 0.05 19.96
C ALA A 150 -7.68 -0.12 21.05
N SER A 151 -6.67 -0.97 20.83
CA SER A 151 -5.55 -1.14 21.77
C SER A 151 -4.80 0.18 22.00
N LYS A 152 -4.51 0.94 20.94
CA LYS A 152 -3.87 2.26 21.06
C LYS A 152 -4.74 3.27 21.79
N ALA A 153 -6.05 3.30 21.51
CA ALA A 153 -6.99 4.20 22.17
C ALA A 153 -7.10 3.91 23.67
N LEU A 154 -7.18 2.63 24.07
CA LEU A 154 -7.23 2.22 25.47
C LEU A 154 -5.93 2.54 26.23
N ASN A 155 -4.80 2.60 25.54
CA ASN A 155 -3.51 3.05 26.09
C ASN A 155 -3.35 4.58 26.08
N GLY A 156 -4.42 5.34 25.77
CA GLY A 156 -4.42 6.80 25.80
C GLY A 156 -3.74 7.47 24.60
N GLN A 157 -3.34 6.71 23.57
CA GLN A 157 -2.67 7.23 22.36
C GLN A 157 -3.67 7.85 21.36
N LEU A 158 -4.58 8.71 21.83
CA LEU A 158 -5.68 9.26 21.03
C LEU A 158 -5.22 10.11 19.85
N PHE A 159 -4.09 10.82 20.00
CA PHE A 159 -3.48 11.59 18.94
C PHE A 159 -3.06 10.69 17.76
N GLU A 160 -2.32 9.62 18.03
CA GLU A 160 -1.88 8.65 17.01
C GLU A 160 -3.05 7.93 16.35
N VAL A 161 -4.06 7.55 17.13
CA VAL A 161 -5.30 6.96 16.59
C VAL A 161 -5.99 7.93 15.63
N SER A 162 -6.06 9.21 16.00
CA SER A 162 -6.67 10.26 15.15
C SER A 162 -5.85 10.48 13.88
N ARG A 163 -4.51 10.52 14.00
CA ARG A 163 -3.58 10.64 12.87
C ARG A 163 -3.79 9.51 11.87
N LEU A 164 -3.83 8.26 12.34
CA LEU A 164 -4.06 7.09 11.49
C LEU A 164 -5.44 7.10 10.83
N LEU A 165 -6.50 7.39 11.58
CA LEU A 165 -7.87 7.43 11.05
C LEU A 165 -8.01 8.46 9.93
N VAL A 166 -7.46 9.67 10.08
CA VAL A 166 -7.50 10.70 9.03
C VAL A 166 -6.76 10.24 7.78
N HIS A 167 -5.57 9.64 7.91
CA HIS A 167 -4.84 9.11 6.76
C HIS A 167 -5.57 7.93 6.09
N VAL A 168 -6.26 7.08 6.86
CA VAL A 168 -7.12 6.02 6.30
C VAL A 168 -8.28 6.64 5.51
N VAL A 169 -8.93 7.71 6.01
CA VAL A 169 -9.97 8.44 5.28
C VAL A 169 -9.43 9.00 3.97
N LEU A 170 -8.25 9.61 3.97
CA LEU A 170 -7.63 10.20 2.78
C LEU A 170 -7.25 9.15 1.72
N MET A 171 -7.00 7.92 2.14
CA MET A 171 -6.74 6.79 1.24
C MET A 171 -8.00 6.08 0.75
N CYS A 172 -9.19 6.44 1.26
CA CYS A 172 -10.45 5.87 0.80
C CYS A 172 -10.76 6.32 -0.64
N GLN A 173 -11.22 5.39 -1.45
CA GLN A 173 -11.52 5.60 -2.87
C GLN A 173 -13.03 5.57 -3.17
N ASN A 174 -13.87 5.18 -2.20
CA ASN A 174 -15.32 5.10 -2.36
C ASN A 174 -16.09 5.37 -1.05
N GLU A 175 -17.37 5.67 -1.19
CA GLU A 175 -18.26 5.98 -0.05
C GLU A 175 -18.41 4.81 0.93
N HIS A 176 -18.31 3.57 0.44
CA HIS A 176 -18.39 2.38 1.29
C HIS A 176 -17.21 2.30 2.28
N GLN A 177 -16.00 2.63 1.83
CA GLN A 177 -14.81 2.70 2.67
C GLN A 177 -14.92 3.83 3.68
N ILE A 178 -15.37 5.02 3.27
CA ILE A 178 -15.60 6.14 4.19
C ILE A 178 -16.63 5.76 5.26
N SER A 179 -17.75 5.12 4.88
CA SER A 179 -18.76 4.61 5.81
C SER A 179 -18.17 3.61 6.81
N TRP A 180 -17.28 2.73 6.36
CA TRP A 180 -16.56 1.81 7.23
C TRP A 180 -15.64 2.55 8.22
N VAL A 181 -14.89 3.57 7.79
CA VAL A 181 -14.05 4.36 8.71
C VAL A 181 -14.91 5.10 9.73
N VAL A 182 -16.06 5.67 9.33
CA VAL A 182 -16.99 6.33 10.25
C VAL A 182 -17.52 5.35 11.30
N LYS A 183 -17.90 4.12 10.90
CA LYS A 183 -18.27 3.06 11.85
C LYS A 183 -17.13 2.75 12.81
N MET A 184 -15.90 2.72 12.33
CA MET A 184 -14.72 2.49 13.15
C MET A 184 -14.46 3.61 14.17
N VAL A 185 -14.61 4.87 13.76
CA VAL A 185 -14.56 6.04 14.65
C VAL A 185 -15.60 5.90 15.76
N HIS A 186 -16.84 5.52 15.41
CA HIS A 186 -17.90 5.27 16.39
C HIS A 186 -17.56 4.14 17.37
N GLN A 187 -17.01 3.03 16.87
CA GLN A 187 -16.60 1.92 17.71
C GLN A 187 -15.50 2.35 18.69
N ILE A 188 -14.48 3.06 18.23
CA ILE A 188 -13.41 3.59 19.10
C ILE A 188 -13.97 4.60 20.11
N TYR A 189 -14.83 5.52 19.69
CA TYR A 189 -15.48 6.48 20.57
C TYR A 189 -16.29 5.80 21.68
N SER A 190 -16.95 4.68 21.38
CA SER A 190 -17.73 3.90 22.35
C SER A 190 -16.86 3.20 23.40
N LEU A 191 -15.59 2.90 23.09
CA LEU A 191 -14.64 2.30 24.04
C LEU A 191 -14.16 3.30 25.11
N LEU A 192 -14.18 4.59 24.80
CA LEU A 192 -13.74 5.64 25.71
C LEU A 192 -14.75 5.76 26.86
N ARG A 193 -14.24 5.80 28.09
CA ARG A 193 -15.08 5.70 29.29
C ARG A 193 -15.59 7.05 29.74
N THR A 194 -14.74 8.07 29.67
CA THR A 194 -15.04 9.39 30.22
C THR A 194 -15.49 10.37 29.13
N ALA A 195 -16.33 11.33 29.50
CA ALA A 195 -16.72 12.42 28.60
C ALA A 195 -15.50 13.27 28.17
N ALA A 196 -14.51 13.40 29.04
CA ALA A 196 -13.26 14.12 28.74
C ALA A 196 -12.43 13.42 27.65
N GLU A 197 -12.26 12.09 27.73
CA GLU A 197 -11.57 11.32 26.67
C GLU A 197 -12.30 11.40 25.34
N LYS A 198 -13.63 11.28 25.37
CA LYS A 198 -14.49 11.42 24.19
C LYS A 198 -14.34 12.78 23.51
N LEU A 199 -14.35 13.86 24.30
CA LEU A 199 -14.15 15.21 23.79
C LEU A 199 -12.76 15.39 23.20
N ARG A 200 -11.71 14.94 23.91
CA ARG A 200 -10.33 15.01 23.42
C ARG A 200 -10.15 14.24 22.13
N PHE A 201 -10.77 13.07 21.99
CA PHE A 201 -10.69 12.27 20.76
C PHE A 201 -11.30 13.00 19.56
N ILE A 202 -12.48 13.61 19.73
CA ILE A 202 -13.11 14.42 18.66
C ILE A 202 -12.21 15.62 18.30
N GLN A 203 -11.69 16.33 19.30
CA GLN A 203 -10.79 17.46 19.08
C GLN A 203 -9.50 17.04 18.36
N HIS A 204 -8.93 15.89 18.70
CA HIS A 204 -7.76 15.37 17.99
C HIS A 204 -8.08 15.02 16.53
N LEU A 205 -9.23 14.43 16.24
CA LEU A 205 -9.67 14.17 14.86
C LEU A 205 -9.82 15.46 14.06
N GLU A 206 -10.53 16.45 14.60
CA GLU A 206 -10.73 17.77 13.96
C GLU A 206 -9.41 18.48 13.67
N ASN A 207 -8.51 18.51 14.67
CA ASN A 207 -7.19 19.10 14.51
C ASN A 207 -6.35 18.36 13.47
N MET A 208 -6.40 17.03 13.43
CA MET A 208 -5.67 16.25 12.42
C MET A 208 -6.21 16.50 11.01
N PHE A 209 -7.53 16.57 10.82
CA PHE A 209 -8.11 16.93 9.52
C PHE A 209 -7.66 18.33 9.08
N THR A 210 -7.65 19.29 10.00
CA THR A 210 -7.19 20.66 9.72
C THR A 210 -5.73 20.68 9.29
N LEU A 211 -4.85 20.03 10.06
CA LEU A 211 -3.41 19.97 9.77
C LEU A 211 -3.13 19.34 8.40
N VAL A 212 -3.70 18.17 8.14
CA VAL A 212 -3.43 17.46 6.87
C VAL A 212 -4.01 18.23 5.66
N THR A 213 -5.16 18.88 5.83
CA THR A 213 -5.74 19.72 4.76
C THR A 213 -4.86 20.95 4.49
N MET A 214 -4.33 21.58 5.53
CA MET A 214 -3.39 22.70 5.37
C MET A 214 -2.10 22.27 4.66
N ASP A 215 -1.53 21.11 5.03
CA ASP A 215 -0.35 20.56 4.36
C ASP A 215 -0.64 20.29 2.89
N MET A 216 -1.76 19.64 2.55
CA MET A 216 -2.17 19.41 1.16
C MET A 216 -2.34 20.70 0.34
N MET A 217 -2.88 21.76 0.96
CA MET A 217 -3.02 23.07 0.31
C MET A 217 -1.66 23.76 0.07
N GLN A 218 -0.69 23.60 0.98
CA GLN A 218 0.65 24.15 0.78
C GLN A 218 1.39 23.50 -0.40
N PHE A 219 1.18 22.20 -0.62
CA PHE A 219 1.79 21.48 -1.76
C PHE A 219 1.10 21.75 -3.12
N SER A 220 -0.08 22.35 -3.14
CA SER A 220 -0.83 22.65 -4.38
C SER A 220 -0.62 24.07 -4.91
N VAL A 221 0.15 24.90 -4.18
CA VAL A 221 0.50 26.29 -4.56
C VAL A 221 1.92 26.38 -5.15
N ILE A 222 2.63 25.26 -5.25
CA ILE A 222 3.94 25.12 -5.90
C ILE A 222 3.78 24.30 -7.18
#